data_AF-A0A6I2M4X5-F1
#
_entry.id   AF-A0A6I2M4X5-F1
#
_cell.length_a   1.000
_cell.length_b   1.000
_cell.length_c   1.000
_cell.angle_alpha   90.00
_cell.angle_beta   90.00
_cell.angle_gamma   90.00
#
_symmetry.space_group_name_H-M   'P 1'
#
loop_
_entity.id
_entity.type
_entity.pdbx_description
1 polymer ?
#
loop_
_entity_poly.entity_id
_entity_poly.type
_entity_poly.pdbx_seq_one_letter_code
_entity_poly.pdbx_strand_id
1 'polypeptide(L)'
;MNINDRALVNLSRIYSKLLGYLLVKRDADGNVNYQISELSDELGVSRRSAMQKLDQLEQFGAIKTKKNGVCRIISTRIEKTPISLCYQALAALKKSPALAENPAKLADEMNVEEKDAEMILQLLTK
;
A
#
# COMPACT_ATOMS: atom_id res chain seq x y z
N MET A 1 -14.17 -2.25 -17.59
CA MET A 1 -13.58 -2.71 -16.32
C MET A 1 -14.47 -2.25 -15.16
N ASN A 2 -15.06 -3.17 -14.39
CA ASN A 2 -15.90 -2.79 -13.24
C ASN A 2 -14.96 -2.45 -12.08
N ILE A 3 -14.72 -1.15 -11.88
CA ILE A 3 -13.85 -0.65 -10.82
C ILE A 3 -14.45 -1.10 -9.49
N ASN A 4 -13.77 -2.00 -8.80
CA ASN A 4 -14.28 -2.62 -7.59
C ASN A 4 -14.08 -1.66 -6.41
N ASP A 5 -15.02 -0.73 -6.21
CA ASP A 5 -15.02 0.19 -5.06
C ASP A 5 -14.89 -0.58 -3.72
N ARG A 6 -15.35 -1.84 -3.63
CA ARG A 6 -15.14 -2.70 -2.46
C ARG A 6 -13.68 -3.15 -2.29
N ALA A 7 -12.97 -3.43 -3.39
CA ALA A 7 -11.54 -3.76 -3.34
C ALA A 7 -10.72 -2.57 -2.81
N LEU A 8 -11.07 -1.34 -3.20
CA LEU A 8 -10.45 -0.14 -2.67
C LEU A 8 -10.70 0.02 -1.17
N VAL A 9 -11.96 -0.07 -0.73
CA VAL A 9 -12.31 0.04 0.69
C VAL A 9 -11.54 -1.00 1.51
N ASN A 10 -11.42 -2.22 1.00
CA ASN A 10 -10.64 -3.27 1.64
C ASN A 10 -9.14 -2.95 1.70
N LEU A 11 -8.54 -2.48 0.60
CA LEU A 11 -7.13 -2.08 0.56
C LEU A 11 -6.84 -0.93 1.51
N SER A 12 -7.66 0.13 1.47
CA SER A 12 -7.57 1.28 2.35
C SER A 12 -7.65 0.86 3.82
N ARG A 13 -8.59 -0.03 4.15
CA ARG A 13 -8.72 -0.61 5.50
C ARG A 13 -7.47 -1.38 5.92
N ILE A 14 -6.94 -2.26 5.07
CA ILE A 14 -5.76 -3.09 5.37
C ILE A 14 -4.55 -2.21 5.66
N TYR A 15 -4.24 -1.26 4.78
CA TYR A 15 -3.07 -0.41 4.98
C TYR A 15 -3.25 0.60 6.12
N SER A 16 -4.48 1.08 6.37
CA SER A 16 -4.76 1.90 7.56
C SER A 16 -4.49 1.13 8.84
N LYS A 17 -4.89 -0.15 8.91
CA LYS A 17 -4.55 -1.04 10.01
C LYS A 17 -3.05 -1.29 10.12
N LEU A 18 -2.37 -1.53 8.99
CA LEU A 18 -0.92 -1.74 8.96
C LEU A 18 -0.17 -0.52 9.51
N LEU A 19 -0.51 0.69 9.05
CA LEU A 19 0.08 1.92 9.55
C LEU A 19 -0.24 2.15 11.03
N GLY A 20 -1.48 1.90 11.44
CA GLY A 20 -1.89 1.98 12.85
C GLY A 20 -1.08 1.04 13.74
N TYR A 21 -0.96 -0.23 13.34
CA TYR A 21 -0.14 -1.24 14.02
C TYR A 21 1.31 -0.78 14.18
N LEU A 22 1.92 -0.29 13.09
CA LEU A 22 3.31 0.18 13.12
C LEU A 22 3.48 1.40 14.02
N LEU A 23 2.54 2.37 13.98
CA LEU A 23 2.61 3.59 14.78
C LEU A 23 2.43 3.32 16.27
N VAL A 24 1.55 2.38 16.65
CA VAL A 24 1.34 2.00 18.06
C VAL A 24 2.58 1.34 18.66
N LYS A 25 3.31 0.55 17.86
CA LYS A 25 4.50 -0.19 18.30
C LYS A 25 5.81 0.58 18.10
N ARG A 26 5.71 1.84 17.66
CA ARG A 26 6.86 2.69 17.38
C ARG A 26 7.52 3.15 18.67
N ASP A 27 8.82 2.93 18.79
CA ASP A 27 9.64 3.50 19.86
C ASP A 27 9.95 4.98 19.63
N ALA A 28 10.66 5.61 20.58
CA ALA A 28 11.05 7.02 20.49
C ALA A 28 11.97 7.32 19.29
N ASP A 29 12.72 6.32 18.83
CA ASP A 29 13.63 6.42 17.69
C ASP A 29 12.94 6.10 16.35
N GLY A 30 11.63 5.83 16.36
CA GLY A 30 10.88 5.49 15.15
C GLY A 30 11.04 4.04 14.69
N ASN A 31 11.66 3.15 15.47
CA ASN A 31 11.72 1.73 15.16
C ASN A 31 10.46 1.02 15.63
N VAL A 32 10.13 -0.06 14.93
CA VAL A 32 9.00 -0.93 15.24
C VAL A 32 9.51 -2.35 15.29
N ASN A 33 9.33 -2.99 16.45
CA ASN A 33 9.49 -4.42 16.58
C ASN A 33 8.13 -5.08 16.31
N TYR A 34 8.05 -5.91 15.27
CA TYR A 34 6.81 -6.58 14.87
C TYR A 34 6.98 -8.10 14.83
N GLN A 35 5.89 -8.80 15.12
CA GLN A 35 5.77 -10.23 14.91
C GLN A 35 4.85 -10.47 13.72
N ILE A 36 5.31 -11.24 12.72
CA ILE A 36 4.52 -11.41 11.49
C ILE A 36 3.18 -12.11 11.73
N SER A 37 3.09 -12.97 12.75
CA SER A 37 1.84 -13.58 13.18
C SER A 37 0.85 -12.55 13.71
N GLU A 38 1.29 -11.70 14.64
CA GLU A 38 0.46 -10.63 15.21
C GLU A 38 -0.02 -9.66 14.12
N LEU A 39 0.87 -9.28 13.19
CA LEU A 39 0.48 -8.44 12.08
C LEU A 39 -0.53 -9.13 11.15
N SER A 40 -0.33 -10.42 10.87
CA SER A 40 -1.26 -11.23 10.07
C SER A 40 -2.67 -11.21 10.67
N ASP A 41 -2.76 -11.39 11.99
CA ASP A 41 -4.02 -11.43 12.74
C ASP A 41 -4.70 -10.05 12.75
N GLU A 42 -3.94 -8.98 13.01
CA GLU A 42 -4.43 -7.60 13.00
C GLU A 42 -5.04 -7.22 11.63
N LEU A 43 -4.34 -7.58 10.57
CA LEU A 43 -4.76 -7.31 9.20
C LEU A 43 -5.87 -8.24 8.71
N GLY A 44 -6.07 -9.40 9.35
CA GLY A 44 -7.01 -10.43 8.89
C GLY A 44 -6.60 -11.03 7.53
N VAL A 45 -5.31 -11.15 7.26
CA VAL A 45 -4.75 -11.71 6.02
C VAL A 45 -3.75 -12.81 6.34
N SER A 46 -3.28 -13.56 5.35
CA SER A 46 -2.22 -14.55 5.56
C SER A 46 -0.87 -13.89 5.90
N ARG A 47 0.02 -14.62 6.59
CA ARG A 47 1.38 -14.14 6.90
C ARG A 47 2.15 -13.70 5.66
N ARG A 48 2.01 -14.45 4.56
CA ARG A 48 2.61 -14.11 3.26
C ARG A 48 2.07 -12.77 2.74
N SER A 49 0.76 -12.56 2.80
CA SER A 49 0.14 -11.31 2.39
C SER A 49 0.57 -10.14 3.28
N ALA A 50 0.71 -10.36 4.59
CA ALA A 50 1.21 -9.34 5.53
C ALA A 50 2.65 -8.93 5.21
N MET A 51 3.54 -9.90 4.92
CA MET A 51 4.90 -9.62 4.48
C MET A 51 4.92 -8.80 3.20
N GLN A 52 4.15 -9.22 2.18
CA GLN A 52 4.06 -8.46 0.93
C GLN A 52 3.61 -7.00 1.14
N LYS A 53 2.74 -6.73 2.11
CA LYS A 53 2.28 -5.37 2.42
C LYS A 53 3.36 -4.54 3.12
N LEU A 54 4.18 -5.15 3.97
CA LEU A 54 5.37 -4.50 4.54
C LEU A 54 6.40 -4.20 3.46
N ASP A 55 6.68 -5.16 2.58
CA ASP A 55 7.62 -4.97 1.46
C ASP A 55 7.16 -3.83 0.56
N GLN A 56 5.84 -3.73 0.31
CA GLN A 56 5.26 -2.60 -0.41
C GLN A 56 5.53 -1.28 0.33
N LEU A 57 5.28 -1.18 1.64
CA LEU A 57 5.60 0.04 2.39
C LEU A 57 7.09 0.41 2.33
N GLU A 58 7.99 -0.57 2.27
CA GLU A 58 9.42 -0.34 2.11
C GLU A 58 9.79 0.15 0.71
N GLN A 59 9.21 -0.45 -0.34
CA GLN A 59 9.39 -0.02 -1.74
C GLN A 59 8.97 1.44 -1.93
N PHE A 60 7.91 1.87 -1.25
CA PHE A 60 7.42 3.25 -1.28
C PHE A 60 8.13 4.20 -0.30
N GLY A 61 9.16 3.71 0.40
CA GLY A 61 9.98 4.51 1.32
C GLY A 61 9.22 4.98 2.56
N ALA A 62 8.10 4.34 2.91
CA ALA A 62 7.37 4.62 4.15
C ALA A 62 8.10 4.00 5.35
N ILE A 63 8.71 2.84 5.15
CA ILE A 63 9.52 2.14 6.14
C ILE A 63 10.87 1.73 5.56
N LYS A 64 11.81 1.38 6.45
CA LYS A 64 13.07 0.73 6.11
C LYS A 64 13.28 -0.46 7.02
N THR A 65 13.38 -1.65 6.46
CA THR A 65 13.65 -2.88 7.21
C THR A 65 15.10 -2.86 7.68
N LYS A 66 15.31 -3.08 8.99
CA LYS A 66 16.65 -3.18 9.57
C LYS A 66 17.10 -4.63 9.66
N LYS A 67 16.18 -5.50 10.07
CA LYS A 67 16.35 -6.95 10.18
C LYS A 67 14.97 -7.59 10.29
N ASN A 68 14.90 -8.92 10.20
CA ASN A 68 13.64 -9.65 10.38
C ASN A 68 12.94 -9.24 11.69
N GLY A 69 11.67 -8.83 11.56
CA GLY A 69 10.85 -8.38 12.69
C GLY A 69 11.16 -6.97 13.19
N VAL A 70 12.04 -6.21 12.52
CA VAL A 70 12.37 -4.83 12.91
C VAL A 70 12.45 -3.91 11.69
N CYS A 71 11.60 -2.88 11.65
CA CYS A 71 11.68 -1.81 10.67
C CYS A 71 11.76 -0.44 11.36
N ARG A 72 12.13 0.60 10.61
CA ARG A 72 12.04 2.00 11.01
C ARG A 72 11.03 2.72 10.14
N ILE A 73 10.13 3.47 10.74
CA ILE A 73 9.24 4.36 9.99
C ILE A 73 10.06 5.55 9.49
N ILE A 74 10.09 5.72 8.17
CA ILE A 74 10.78 6.82 7.48
C ILE A 74 9.81 7.95 7.21
N SER A 75 8.58 7.60 6.84
CA SER A 75 7.53 8.56 6.52
C SER A 75 6.16 8.01 6.90
N THR A 76 5.35 8.85 7.52
CA THR A 76 3.91 8.62 7.69
C THR A 76 3.09 9.22 6.55
N ARG A 77 3.76 9.91 5.61
CA ARG A 77 3.08 10.53 4.47
C ARG A 77 2.56 9.43 3.55
N ILE A 78 1.24 9.34 3.56
CA ILE A 78 0.46 8.34 2.85
C ILE A 78 0.54 8.57 1.34
N GLU A 79 0.92 9.79 0.91
CA GLU A 79 0.92 10.38 -0.45
C GLU A 79 1.69 9.57 -1.53
N LYS A 80 2.58 8.68 -1.10
CA LYS A 80 3.29 7.75 -2.00
C LYS A 80 3.08 6.29 -1.64
N THR A 81 2.16 5.99 -0.73
CA THR A 81 1.84 4.61 -0.37
C THR A 81 0.83 4.03 -1.36
N PRO A 82 0.72 2.69 -1.44
CA PRO A 82 -0.25 2.04 -2.32
C PRO A 82 -1.69 2.51 -2.09
N ILE A 83 -2.07 2.94 -0.89
CA ILE A 83 -3.41 3.51 -0.65
C ILE A 83 -3.63 4.79 -1.46
N SER A 84 -2.71 5.75 -1.33
CA SER A 84 -2.85 7.04 -2.02
C SER A 84 -2.86 6.89 -3.52
N LEU A 85 -2.01 6.00 -4.03
CA LEU A 85 -1.92 5.68 -5.43
C LEU A 85 -3.19 4.96 -5.91
N CYS A 86 -3.79 4.08 -5.10
CA CYS A 86 -5.08 3.50 -5.42
C CYS A 86 -6.19 4.56 -5.49
N TYR A 87 -6.22 5.54 -4.57
CA TYR A 87 -7.20 6.64 -4.63
C TYR A 87 -7.00 7.53 -5.86
N GLN A 88 -5.75 7.87 -6.19
CA GLN A 88 -5.42 8.63 -7.40
C GLN A 88 -5.80 7.85 -8.67
N ALA A 89 -5.43 6.57 -8.76
CA ALA A 89 -5.79 5.70 -9.87
C ALA A 89 -7.30 5.58 -10.05
N LEU A 90 -8.05 5.43 -8.96
CA LEU A 90 -9.51 5.41 -9.02
C LEU A 90 -10.09 6.73 -9.53
N ALA A 91 -9.58 7.86 -9.04
CA ALA A 91 -10.06 9.17 -9.49
C ALA A 91 -9.80 9.36 -10.99
N ALA A 92 -8.63 8.92 -11.48
CA ALA A 92 -8.27 8.91 -12.89
C ALA A 92 -9.18 7.96 -13.71
N LEU A 93 -9.35 6.71 -13.26
CA LEU A 93 -10.15 5.70 -13.93
C LEU A 93 -11.66 6.03 -13.95
N LYS A 94 -12.18 6.72 -12.92
CA LYS A 94 -13.56 7.23 -12.93
C LYS A 94 -13.78 8.30 -14.00
N LYS A 95 -12.77 9.13 -14.28
CA LYS A 95 -12.81 10.12 -15.36
C LYS A 95 -12.61 9.47 -16.72
N SER A 96 -11.69 8.51 -16.82
CA SER A 96 -11.34 7.83 -18.06
C SER A 96 -11.11 6.34 -17.82
N PRO A 97 -12.14 5.49 -17.98
CA PRO A 97 -12.03 4.05 -17.76
C PRO A 97 -11.02 3.35 -18.69
N ALA A 98 -10.69 3.95 -19.84
CA ALA A 98 -9.72 3.41 -20.79
C ALA A 98 -8.27 3.39 -20.25
N LEU A 99 -7.96 4.19 -19.21
CA LEU A 99 -6.65 4.15 -18.54
C LEU A 99 -6.35 2.79 -17.89
N ALA A 100 -7.40 1.99 -17.65
CA ALA A 100 -7.32 0.62 -17.14
C ALA A 100 -6.40 -0.30 -17.96
N GLU A 101 -6.38 -0.08 -19.27
CA GLU A 101 -5.68 -0.92 -20.24
C GLU A 101 -4.34 -0.31 -20.67
N ASN A 102 -3.97 0.84 -20.08
CA ASN A 102 -2.76 1.58 -20.43
C ASN A 102 -2.06 2.11 -19.17
N PRO A 103 -1.23 1.27 -18.51
CA PRO A 103 -0.50 1.63 -17.29
C PRO A 103 0.40 2.86 -17.46
N ALA A 104 1.05 3.02 -18.61
CA ALA A 104 1.88 4.20 -18.92
C ALA A 104 1.07 5.51 -18.83
N LYS A 105 -0.09 5.58 -19.50
CA LYS A 105 -0.95 6.77 -19.42
C LYS A 105 -1.53 7.00 -18.03
N LEU A 106 -1.81 5.94 -17.30
CA LEU A 106 -2.28 6.05 -15.92
C LEU A 106 -1.18 6.61 -15.01
N ALA A 107 0.07 6.17 -15.20
CA ALA A 107 1.23 6.68 -14.48
C ALA A 107 1.47 8.18 -14.77
N ASP A 108 1.31 8.62 -16.02
CA ASP A 108 1.39 10.03 -16.38
C ASP A 108 0.32 10.86 -15.64
N GLU A 109 -0.94 10.40 -15.64
CA GLU A 109 -2.07 11.07 -14.97
C GLU A 109 -1.86 11.17 -13.44
N MET A 110 -1.21 10.15 -12.86
CA MET A 110 -0.91 10.08 -11.43
C MET A 110 0.43 10.71 -11.06
N ASN A 111 1.25 11.09 -12.05
CA ASN A 111 2.63 11.55 -11.88
C ASN A 111 3.50 10.55 -11.06
N VAL A 112 3.49 9.28 -11.47
CA VAL A 112 4.27 8.18 -10.86
C VAL A 112 5.00 7.35 -11.90
N GLU A 113 5.80 6.37 -11.49
CA GLU A 113 6.44 5.43 -12.41
C GLU A 113 5.42 4.40 -12.94
N GLU A 114 5.59 3.95 -14.20
CA GLU A 114 4.69 2.98 -14.84
C GLU A 114 4.51 1.69 -14.03
N LYS A 115 5.60 1.18 -13.43
CA LYS A 115 5.57 -0.01 -12.55
C LYS A 115 4.63 0.15 -11.35
N ASP A 116 4.48 1.37 -10.84
CA ASP A 116 3.60 1.66 -9.71
C ASP A 116 2.14 1.64 -10.18
N ALA A 117 1.86 2.23 -11.34
CA ALA A 117 0.53 2.16 -11.96
C ALA A 117 0.12 0.70 -12.28
N GLU A 118 1.02 -0.12 -12.81
CA GLU A 118 0.78 -1.55 -13.04
C GLU A 118 0.43 -2.29 -11.76
N MET A 119 1.24 -2.11 -10.70
CA MET A 119 0.98 -2.72 -9.40
C MET A 119 -0.39 -2.30 -8.85
N ILE A 120 -0.76 -1.02 -8.99
CA ILE A 120 -2.05 -0.51 -8.53
C ILE A 120 -3.21 -1.08 -9.33
N LEU A 121 -3.10 -1.19 -10.65
CA LEU A 121 -4.11 -1.85 -11.48
C LEU A 121 -4.30 -3.32 -11.08
N GLN A 122 -3.22 -4.06 -10.79
CA GLN A 122 -3.30 -5.42 -10.27
C GLN A 122 -3.98 -5.51 -8.89
N LEU A 123 -3.81 -4.49 -8.05
CA LEU A 123 -4.47 -4.41 -6.75
C LEU A 123 -5.96 -4.09 -6.87
N LEU A 124 -6.35 -3.27 -7.84
CA LEU A 124 -7.75 -2.84 -8.06
C LEU A 124 -8.59 -3.85 -8.85
N THR A 125 -7.96 -4.78 -9.58
CA THR A 125 -8.62 -5.78 -10.44
C THR A 125 -8.79 -7.16 -9.78
N LYS A 126 -8.18 -7.38 -8.60
CA LYS A 126 -8.41 -8.56 -7.76
C LYS A 126 -9.65 -8.39 -6.87
#